data_AF-A0A6H1UFD8-F1
#
_entry.id   AF-A0A6H1UFD8-F1
#
_cell.length_a   1.000
_cell.length_b   1.000
_cell.length_c   1.000
_cell.angle_alpha   90.00
_cell.angle_beta   90.00
_cell.angle_gamma   90.00
#
_symmetry.space_group_name_H-M   'P 1'
#
loop_
_entity.id
_entity.type
_entity.pdbx_description
1 polymer ?
#
loop_
_entity_poly.entity_id
_entity_poly.type
_entity_poly.pdbx_seq_one_letter_code
_entity_poly.pdbx_strand_id
1 'polypeptide(L)'
;MKYKIAVFIQALFSLIGLALITVSGFNSIKSTLIYFVLYVLIPAYGAYGSCVKSRIAIAISLFFFVSQSIRSVSDSSVIPYIAPLALSFPFGDFSNGQGYLIDFFAIFMALFLGWLLKAISCSSTPLK
;
A
#
# COMPACT_ATOMS: atom_id res chain seq x y z
N MET A 1 -11.03 -6.98 16.87
CA MET A 1 -9.67 -6.40 16.91
C MET A 1 -9.03 -6.27 15.53
N LYS A 2 -9.12 -7.28 14.65
CA LYS A 2 -8.53 -7.27 13.29
C LYS A 2 -8.71 -5.97 12.46
N TYR A 3 -9.92 -5.40 12.42
CA TYR A 3 -10.15 -4.14 11.69
C TYR A 3 -9.40 -2.94 12.31
N LYS A 4 -9.29 -2.87 13.64
CA LYS A 4 -8.53 -1.81 14.31
C LYS A 4 -7.04 -1.88 13.97
N ILE A 5 -6.49 -3.09 13.83
CA ILE A 5 -5.11 -3.32 13.39
C ILE A 5 -4.94 -2.82 11.95
N ALA A 6 -5.86 -3.17 11.04
CA ALA A 6 -5.81 -2.69 9.66
C ALA A 6 -5.92 -1.16 9.54
N VAL A 7 -6.77 -0.53 10.37
CA VAL A 7 -6.88 0.93 10.46
C VAL A 7 -5.55 1.51 10.91
N PHE A 8 -4.98 1.00 12.00
CA PHE A 8 -3.73 1.51 12.57
C PHE A 8 -2.57 1.42 11.56
N ILE A 9 -2.37 0.25 10.95
CA ILE A 9 -1.26 0.04 10.01
C ILE A 9 -1.39 0.96 8.79
N GLN A 10 -2.58 1.05 8.19
CA GLN A 10 -2.79 1.88 7.00
C GLN A 10 -2.74 3.38 7.31
N ALA A 11 -3.24 3.80 8.48
CA ALA A 11 -3.11 5.19 8.93
C ALA A 11 -1.65 5.57 9.17
N LEU A 12 -0.87 4.69 9.82
CA LEU A 12 0.55 4.90 10.02
C LEU A 12 1.30 4.96 8.68
N PHE A 13 0.99 4.05 7.76
CA PHE A 13 1.57 4.04 6.42
C PHE A 13 1.28 5.35 5.66
N SER A 14 0.02 5.83 5.71
CA SER A 14 -0.37 7.11 5.13
C SER A 14 0.37 8.29 5.77
N LEU A 15 0.54 8.29 7.09
CA LEU A 15 1.19 9.36 7.82
C LEU A 15 2.68 9.45 7.48
N ILE A 16 3.36 8.29 7.44
CA ILE A 16 4.76 8.22 7.01
C ILE A 16 4.89 8.65 5.54
N GLY A 17 3.95 8.24 4.68
CA GLY A 17 3.92 8.70 3.29
C GLY A 17 3.81 10.22 3.18
N LEU A 18 2.94 10.83 3.99
CA LEU A 18 2.81 12.29 4.02
C LEU A 18 4.10 12.97 4.51
N ALA A 19 4.75 12.43 5.53
CA ALA A 19 6.04 12.94 6.02
C ALA A 19 7.16 12.79 4.97
N LEU A 20 7.16 11.72 4.19
CA LEU A 20 8.14 11.55 3.12
C LEU A 20 7.96 12.60 2.02
N ILE A 21 6.75 13.03 1.70
CA ILE A 21 6.54 14.10 0.72
C ILE A 21 7.24 15.40 1.15
N THR A 22 7.23 15.74 2.45
CA THR A 22 7.82 16.98 2.94
C THR A 22 9.36 16.92 3.03
N VAL A 23 9.95 15.73 3.15
CA VAL A 23 11.40 15.56 3.35
C VAL A 23 12.13 15.10 2.07
N SER A 24 11.47 14.39 1.15
CA SER A 24 12.15 13.72 0.02
C SER A 24 12.56 14.64 -1.14
N GLY A 25 12.12 15.90 -1.14
CA GLY A 25 12.52 16.88 -2.16
C GLY A 25 12.19 16.46 -3.60
N PHE A 26 10.99 15.91 -3.85
CA PHE A 26 10.59 15.47 -5.20
C PHE A 26 10.75 16.59 -6.25
N ASN A 27 11.52 16.31 -7.31
CA ASN A 27 11.87 17.29 -8.35
C ASN A 27 10.71 17.66 -9.29
N SER A 28 9.61 16.90 -9.29
CA SER A 28 8.47 17.13 -10.18
C SER A 28 7.16 17.05 -9.43
N ILE A 29 6.29 18.04 -9.63
CA ILE A 29 4.93 18.07 -9.09
C ILE A 29 4.12 16.82 -9.50
N LYS A 30 4.38 16.28 -10.70
CA LYS A 30 3.73 15.06 -11.19
C LYS A 30 4.09 13.87 -10.31
N SER A 31 5.39 13.67 -10.02
CA SER A 31 5.86 12.59 -9.15
C SER A 31 5.33 12.75 -7.72
N THR A 32 5.28 13.98 -7.20
CA THR A 32 4.68 14.27 -5.89
C THR A 32 3.20 13.91 -5.84
N LEU A 33 2.43 14.26 -6.87
CA LEU A 33 1.00 13.97 -6.92
C LEU A 33 0.74 12.47 -7.04
N ILE A 34 1.49 11.77 -7.89
CA ILE A 34 1.42 10.30 -8.02
C ILE A 34 1.74 9.65 -6.67
N TYR A 35 2.82 10.10 -6.01
CA TYR A 35 3.19 9.61 -4.69
C TYR A 35 2.09 9.85 -3.65
N PHE A 36 1.54 11.06 -3.61
CA PHE A 36 0.47 11.43 -2.68
C PHE A 36 -0.77 10.55 -2.87
N VAL A 37 -1.19 10.34 -4.11
CA VAL A 37 -2.34 9.45 -4.39
C VAL A 37 -2.04 8.03 -3.93
N LEU A 38 -0.90 7.46 -4.34
CA LEU A 38 -0.57 6.06 -4.09
C LEU A 38 -0.27 5.75 -2.63
N TYR A 39 0.55 6.56 -1.97
CA TYR A 39 1.11 6.25 -0.67
C TYR A 39 0.48 7.04 0.49
N VAL A 40 -0.41 8.01 0.20
CA VAL A 40 -1.18 8.74 1.23
C VAL A 40 -2.67 8.48 1.07
N LEU A 41 -3.28 8.86 -0.07
CA LEU A 41 -4.74 8.80 -0.22
C LEU A 41 -5.28 7.37 -0.22
N ILE A 42 -4.65 6.45 -0.96
CA ILE A 42 -5.12 5.05 -1.01
C ILE A 42 -5.03 4.38 0.38
N PRO A 43 -3.90 4.44 1.11
CA PRO A 43 -3.82 3.93 2.48
C PRO A 43 -4.78 4.61 3.45
N ALA A 44 -4.94 5.94 3.39
CA ALA A 44 -5.92 6.65 4.22
C ALA A 44 -7.36 6.17 3.93
N TYR A 45 -7.71 6.00 2.66
CA TYR A 45 -9.01 5.49 2.24
C TYR A 45 -9.22 4.03 2.69
N GLY A 46 -8.17 3.21 2.63
CA GLY A 46 -8.19 1.84 3.14
C GLY A 46 -8.32 1.76 4.67
N ALA A 47 -7.71 2.70 5.41
CA ALA A 47 -7.90 2.85 6.85
C ALA A 47 -9.36 3.21 7.18
N TYR A 48 -9.92 4.23 6.52
CA TYR A 48 -11.34 4.59 6.64
C TYR A 48 -12.24 3.38 6.30
N GLY A 49 -11.98 2.72 5.17
CA GLY A 49 -12.68 1.53 4.72
C GLY A 49 -12.67 0.38 5.71
N SER A 50 -11.54 0.17 6.39
CA SER A 50 -11.39 -0.84 7.43
C SER A 50 -12.17 -0.46 8.70
N CYS A 51 -12.31 0.83 9.00
CA CYS A 51 -13.10 1.32 10.13
C CYS A 51 -14.59 1.09 9.93
N VAL A 52 -15.12 1.50 8.76
CA VAL A 52 -16.56 1.36 8.42
C VAL A 52 -16.90 0.02 7.78
N LYS A 53 -15.92 -0.88 7.61
CA LYS A 53 -16.05 -2.18 6.93
C LYS A 53 -16.58 -2.08 5.49
N SER A 54 -16.15 -1.05 4.76
CA SER A 54 -16.49 -0.87 3.34
C SER A 54 -15.71 -1.86 2.48
N ARG A 55 -16.44 -2.71 1.73
CA ARG A 55 -15.83 -3.71 0.84
C ARG A 55 -15.01 -3.07 -0.28
N ILE A 56 -15.52 -1.99 -0.87
CA ILE A 56 -14.88 -1.31 -2.01
C ILE A 56 -13.54 -0.70 -1.58
N ALA A 57 -13.53 0.00 -0.43
CA ALA A 57 -12.32 0.62 0.08
C ALA A 57 -11.24 -0.41 0.47
N ILE A 58 -11.64 -1.53 1.07
CA ILE A 58 -10.71 -2.63 1.38
C ILE A 58 -10.21 -3.29 0.09
N ALA A 59 -11.05 -3.46 -0.93
CA ALA A 59 -10.64 -4.02 -2.22
C ALA A 59 -9.64 -3.11 -2.97
N ILE A 60 -9.84 -1.79 -2.95
CA ILE A 60 -8.91 -0.83 -3.54
C ILE A 60 -7.56 -0.88 -2.82
N SER A 61 -7.57 -0.86 -1.49
CA SER A 61 -6.32 -0.96 -0.70
C SER A 61 -5.62 -2.30 -0.92
N LEU A 62 -6.37 -3.40 -1.01
CA LEU A 62 -5.86 -4.72 -1.37
C LEU A 62 -5.14 -4.71 -2.71
N PHE A 63 -5.80 -4.21 -3.76
CA PHE A 63 -5.21 -4.13 -5.10
C PHE A 63 -3.93 -3.31 -5.10
N PHE A 64 -3.91 -2.19 -4.37
CA PHE A 64 -2.71 -1.40 -4.17
C PHE A 64 -1.59 -2.21 -3.52
N PHE A 65 -1.79 -2.87 -2.37
CA PHE A 65 -0.73 -3.65 -1.73
C PHE A 65 -0.25 -4.86 -2.57
N VAL A 66 -1.14 -5.47 -3.38
CA VAL A 66 -0.73 -6.48 -4.37
C VAL A 66 0.22 -5.86 -5.41
N SER A 67 -0.10 -4.69 -5.94
CA SER A 67 0.77 -3.98 -6.91
C SER A 67 2.13 -3.60 -6.31
N GLN A 68 2.20 -3.38 -5.00
CA GLN A 68 3.43 -3.03 -4.28
C GLN A 68 4.24 -4.27 -3.84
N SER A 69 3.74 -5.49 -4.07
CA SER A 69 4.44 -6.72 -3.65
C SER A 69 5.72 -6.96 -4.45
N ILE A 70 5.75 -6.54 -5.72
CA ILE A 70 6.94 -6.58 -6.58
C ILE A 70 7.12 -5.17 -7.15
N ARG A 71 8.22 -4.51 -6.79
CA ARG A 71 8.50 -3.13 -7.21
C ARG A 71 9.76 -3.09 -8.05
N SER A 72 9.68 -2.44 -9.21
CA SER A 72 10.85 -2.16 -10.03
C SER A 72 11.56 -0.94 -9.46
N VAL A 73 12.88 -1.05 -9.31
CA VAL A 73 13.78 0.06 -9.02
C VAL A 73 14.46 0.42 -10.33
N SER A 74 14.28 1.66 -10.79
CA SER A 74 14.99 2.21 -11.95
C SER A 74 14.93 3.73 -11.92
N ASP A 75 15.97 4.42 -12.36
CA ASP A 75 15.96 5.89 -12.43
C ASP A 75 14.90 6.47 -13.40
N SER A 76 14.41 5.64 -14.33
CA SER A 76 13.35 5.98 -15.28
C SER A 76 11.93 5.62 -14.81
N SER A 77 11.74 5.09 -13.59
CA SER A 77 10.41 4.65 -13.15
C SER A 77 9.51 5.84 -12.82
N VAL A 78 8.31 5.85 -13.39
CA VAL A 78 7.26 6.83 -13.10
C VAL A 78 6.77 6.73 -11.64
N ILE A 79 6.81 5.53 -11.07
CA ILE A 79 6.40 5.27 -9.68
C ILE A 79 7.62 5.41 -8.76
N PRO A 80 7.58 6.28 -7.75
CA PRO A 80 8.66 6.39 -6.78
C PRO A 80 8.87 5.07 -6.02
N TYR A 81 10.12 4.62 -5.93
CA TYR A 81 10.49 3.36 -5.30
C TYR A 81 10.51 3.43 -3.77
N ILE A 82 10.47 4.63 -3.18
CA ILE A 82 10.46 4.82 -1.74
C ILE A 82 9.04 4.54 -1.22
N ALA A 83 8.78 3.34 -0.70
CA ALA A 83 7.53 3.10 0.01
C ALA A 83 7.64 3.62 1.45
N PRO A 84 6.53 4.14 2.03
CA PRO A 84 6.51 4.61 3.42
C PRO A 84 6.97 3.58 4.44
N LEU A 85 6.62 2.32 4.22
CA LEU A 85 7.08 1.20 5.03
C LEU A 85 7.27 0.00 4.11
N ALA A 86 8.47 -0.55 4.13
CA ALA A 86 8.87 -1.62 3.23
C ALA A 86 9.75 -2.61 3.98
N LEU A 87 9.46 -3.90 3.81
CA LEU A 87 10.36 -4.97 4.20
C LEU A 87 10.76 -5.72 2.94
N SER A 88 11.60 -5.06 2.14
CA SER A 88 11.93 -5.48 0.79
C SER A 88 13.28 -6.16 0.69
N PHE A 89 13.34 -7.22 -0.12
CA PHE A 89 14.61 -7.86 -0.49
C PHE A 89 14.91 -7.65 -1.98
N PRO A 90 16.18 -7.32 -2.32
CA PRO A 90 16.60 -7.25 -3.71
C PRO A 90 16.55 -8.63 -4.36
N PHE A 91 16.03 -8.68 -5.56
CA PHE A 91 15.96 -9.86 -6.40
C PHE A 91 16.39 -9.52 -7.82
N GLY A 92 17.37 -10.25 -8.34
CA GLY A 92 17.97 -10.02 -9.67
C GLY A 92 19.31 -9.28 -9.61
N ASP A 93 19.76 -8.82 -10.78
CA ASP A 93 21.02 -8.10 -10.95
C ASP A 93 20.80 -6.58 -10.84
N PHE A 94 21.48 -5.94 -9.88
CA PHE A 94 21.46 -4.50 -9.63
C PHE A 94 22.68 -3.77 -10.21
N SER A 95 23.51 -4.45 -10.99
CA SER A 95 24.76 -3.92 -11.57
C SER A 95 24.58 -2.59 -12.31
N ASN A 96 23.43 -2.35 -12.93
CA ASN A 96 23.10 -1.12 -13.65
C ASN A 96 22.18 -0.15 -12.87
N GLY A 97 22.05 -0.30 -11.54
CA GLY A 97 21.16 0.51 -10.71
C GLY A 97 19.66 0.22 -10.93
N GLN A 98 19.35 -0.86 -11.67
CA GLN A 98 17.99 -1.32 -11.94
C GLN A 98 17.78 -2.70 -11.30
N GLY A 99 16.58 -2.99 -10.82
CA GLY A 99 16.29 -4.31 -10.27
C GLY A 99 14.88 -4.43 -9.72
N TYR A 100 14.59 -5.56 -9.07
CA TYR A 100 13.29 -5.81 -8.46
C TYR A 100 13.39 -5.96 -6.95
N LEU A 101 12.44 -5.39 -6.24
CA LEU A 101 12.26 -5.53 -4.80
C LEU A 101 11.01 -6.37 -4.53
N ILE A 102 11.18 -7.47 -3.80
CA ILE A 102 10.07 -8.26 -3.27
C ILE A 102 9.75 -7.73 -1.88
N ASP A 103 8.56 -7.17 -1.69
CA ASP A 103 8.16 -6.52 -0.44
C ASP A 103 7.25 -7.41 0.41
N PHE A 104 7.83 -8.01 1.46
CA PHE A 104 7.10 -8.89 2.37
C PHE A 104 6.04 -8.16 3.20
N PHE A 105 6.23 -6.87 3.48
CA PHE A 105 5.22 -6.10 4.18
C PHE A 105 3.99 -5.90 3.29
N ALA A 106 4.19 -5.57 2.01
CA ALA A 106 3.10 -5.43 1.06
C ALA A 106 2.36 -6.76 0.83
N ILE A 107 3.08 -7.87 0.72
CA ILE A 107 2.50 -9.23 0.62
C ILE A 107 1.66 -9.55 1.86
N PHE A 108 2.19 -9.31 3.06
CA PHE A 108 1.45 -9.52 4.30
C PHE A 108 0.17 -8.69 4.35
N MET A 109 0.26 -7.40 4.00
CA MET A 109 -0.90 -6.51 3.97
C MET A 109 -1.95 -6.96 2.96
N ALA A 110 -1.54 -7.41 1.77
CA ALA A 110 -2.44 -7.95 0.77
C ALA A 110 -3.18 -9.19 1.29
N LEU A 111 -2.47 -10.16 1.88
CA LEU A 111 -3.11 -11.35 2.46
C LEU A 111 -4.07 -10.97 3.61
N PHE A 112 -3.65 -10.05 4.48
CA PHE A 112 -4.46 -9.58 5.61
C PHE A 112 -5.74 -8.88 5.16
N LEU A 113 -5.65 -7.97 4.20
CA LEU A 113 -6.81 -7.27 3.62
C LEU A 113 -7.72 -8.22 2.85
N GLY A 114 -7.17 -9.20 2.13
CA GLY A 114 -7.94 -10.25 1.46
C GLY A 114 -8.76 -11.08 2.46
N TRP A 115 -8.16 -11.42 3.60
CA TRP A 115 -8.89 -12.09 4.69
C TRP A 115 -10.01 -11.22 5.27
N LEU A 116 -9.77 -9.92 5.46
CA LEU A 116 -10.81 -8.99 5.93
C LEU A 116 -11.95 -8.85 4.92
N LEU A 117 -11.64 -8.75 3.63
CA LEU A 117 -12.64 -8.65 2.57
C LEU A 117 -13.52 -9.90 2.50
N LYS A 118 -12.92 -11.09 2.61
CA LYS A 118 -13.65 -12.36 2.73
C LYS A 118 -14.56 -12.37 3.95
N ALA A 119 -14.05 -11.93 5.12
CA ALA A 119 -14.82 -11.92 6.36
C ALA A 119 -16.06 -11.02 6.29
N ILE A 120 -15.98 -9.86 5.64
CA ILE A 120 -17.13 -8.96 5.44
C ILE A 120 -18.16 -9.58 4.49
N SER A 121 -17.67 -10.26 3.44
CA SER A 121 -18.54 -10.87 2.43
C SER A 121 -19.34 -12.06 2.98
N CYS A 122 -18.74 -12.86 3.87
CA CYS A 122 -19.45 -13.96 4.55
C CYS A 122 -20.42 -13.48 5.64
N SER A 123 -20.19 -12.33 6.29
CA SER A 123 -21.06 -11.85 7.37
C SER A 123 -22.36 -11.20 6.89
N SER A 124 -22.57 -11.14 5.58
CA SER A 124 -23.66 -10.40 4.93
C SER A 124 -24.55 -11.29 4.06
N THR A 125 -24.37 -12.61 4.18
CA THR A 125 -25.33 -13.60 3.67
C THR A 125 -26.39 -13.82 4.76
N PRO A 126 -27.65 -13.39 4.57
CA PRO A 126 -28.72 -13.79 5.47
C PRO A 126 -28.94 -15.30 5.31
N LEU A 127 -29.03 -16.02 6.44
CA LEU A 127 -29.61 -17.35 6.47
C LEU A 127 -31.02 -17.25 5.86
N LYS A 128 -31.25 -18.01 4.80
CA LYS A 128 -32.59 -18.21 4.23
C LYS A 128 -33.45 -19.02 5.20
#